data_AF-A0A2U1WC69-F1
#
_entry.id   AF-A0A2U1WC69-F1
#
_cell.length_a   1.000
_cell.length_b   1.000
_cell.length_c   1.000
_cell.angle_alpha   90.00
_cell.angle_beta   90.00
_cell.angle_gamma   90.00
#
_symmetry.space_group_name_H-M   'P 1'
#
loop_
_entity.id
_entity.type
_entity.pdbx_description
1 polymer ?
#
loop_
_entity_poly.entity_id
_entity_poly.type
_entity_poly.pdbx_seq_one_letter_code
_entity_poly.pdbx_strand_id
1 'polypeptide(L)'
;MAMGADENTEILGEARRILAAGDRGALAPPATLGDLADLLADTFDESYTAERVLALLTPARRRALKSRFVSTDESGGAKVWLPADVLDRLRDVADTPLDAIRALLDSGRGLPEAGSEEHCRKRRCAPQLLLSDPGAWQCRTCGLTGRADLPPNPIVAGHLTDQRSRIAELHALAAAIHEGWGAGERFTVADAAAKRLPGIPADRDRLKSLLADLLRDGLLEEAPGPRGGAGYRVLEEPPDWIADAMAERRRQREAEARVREDRAAALRKVLEDGLTHTTADGERVEIVQSDRGLELRFPAIPSWELREEMKRQGHCRWDGRRRRWCRLSPVTSVEPWLAAALDAGATVAPLGTADPDAEDWGYEEWPD
;
A
#
# COMPACT_ATOMS: atom_id res chain seq x y z
N MET A 1 4.26 21.07 48.77
CA MET A 1 3.84 20.29 49.94
C MET A 1 4.86 20.57 51.03
N ALA A 2 4.45 21.17 52.14
CA ALA A 2 5.32 21.37 53.29
C ALA A 2 5.46 20.04 54.04
N MET A 3 6.69 19.55 54.23
CA MET A 3 6.98 18.44 55.15
C MET A 3 6.46 18.85 56.54
N GLY A 4 5.67 17.97 57.17
CA GLY A 4 5.11 18.25 58.48
C GLY A 4 6.22 18.33 59.55
N ALA A 5 6.01 19.12 60.61
CA ALA A 5 6.98 19.27 61.71
C ALA A 5 7.40 17.92 62.34
N ASP A 6 6.51 16.92 62.29
CA ASP A 6 6.77 15.57 62.79
C ASP A 6 7.75 14.78 61.89
N GLU A 7 7.70 14.95 60.56
CA GLU A 7 8.60 14.29 59.61
C GLU A 7 10.03 14.81 59.76
N ASN A 8 10.19 16.13 59.90
CA ASN A 8 11.50 16.77 60.13
C ASN A 8 12.15 16.24 61.40
N THR A 9 11.38 16.14 62.48
CA THR A 9 11.85 15.64 63.78
C THR A 9 12.35 14.19 63.68
N GLU A 10 11.63 13.33 62.97
CA GLU A 10 12.05 11.94 62.75
C GLU A 10 13.29 11.81 61.86
N ILE A 11 13.42 12.65 60.82
CA ILE A 11 14.60 12.66 59.94
C ILE A 11 15.85 13.09 60.72
N LEU A 12 15.75 14.18 61.49
CA LEU A 12 16.85 14.67 62.33
C LEU A 12 17.16 13.68 63.46
N GLY A 13 16.15 13.01 64.02
CA GLY A 13 16.30 11.92 64.97
C GLY A 13 17.08 10.74 64.40
N GLU A 14 16.79 10.34 63.16
CA GLU A 14 17.51 9.27 62.46
C GLU A 14 18.97 9.65 62.20
N ALA A 15 19.24 10.89 61.79
CA ALA A 15 20.61 11.38 61.61
C ALA A 15 21.43 11.32 62.91
N ARG A 16 20.84 11.74 64.05
CA ARG A 16 21.49 11.64 65.37
C ARG A 16 21.74 10.19 65.76
N ARG A 17 20.83 9.26 65.44
CA ARG A 17 21.05 7.81 65.66
C ARG A 17 22.22 7.28 64.83
N ILE A 18 22.31 7.64 63.56
CA ILE A 18 23.41 7.22 62.67
C ILE A 18 24.75 7.71 63.19
N LEU A 19 24.84 8.96 63.66
CA LEU A 19 26.05 9.50 64.30
C LEU A 19 26.40 8.76 65.58
N ALA A 20 25.43 8.55 66.47
CA ALA A 20 25.65 7.85 67.73
C ALA A 20 26.09 6.38 67.54
N ALA A 21 25.58 5.72 66.49
CA ALA A 21 25.93 4.36 66.15
C ALA A 21 27.22 4.23 65.31
N GLY A 22 27.76 5.34 64.79
CA GLY A 22 28.91 5.33 63.88
C GLY A 22 28.64 4.62 62.55
N ASP A 23 27.38 4.57 62.09
CA ASP A 23 26.97 3.78 60.94
C ASP A 23 27.30 4.49 59.60
N ARG A 24 28.54 4.30 59.14
CA ARG A 24 29.00 4.81 57.84
C ARG A 24 28.23 4.22 56.66
N GLY A 25 27.65 3.02 56.80
CA GLY A 25 26.90 2.34 55.75
C GLY A 25 25.56 3.01 55.42
N ALA A 26 25.07 3.87 56.32
CA ALA A 26 23.86 4.65 56.10
C ALA A 26 24.04 5.83 55.13
N LEU A 27 25.29 6.25 54.84
CA LEU A 27 25.61 7.43 54.02
C LEU A 27 25.97 7.07 52.57
N ALA A 28 25.51 7.88 51.63
CA ALA A 28 25.86 7.74 50.21
C ALA A 28 27.29 8.29 49.98
N PRO A 29 28.20 7.55 49.32
CA PRO A 29 29.51 8.09 48.96
C PRO A 29 29.35 9.35 48.08
N PRO A 30 30.15 10.42 48.29
CA PRO A 30 31.31 10.52 49.17
C PRO A 30 31.02 11.03 50.61
N ALA A 31 29.78 11.09 51.06
CA ALA A 31 29.42 11.67 52.35
C ALA A 31 30.03 10.90 53.54
N THR A 32 30.45 11.65 54.55
CA THR A 32 31.08 11.16 55.77
C THR A 32 30.22 11.46 57.00
N LEU A 33 30.52 10.78 58.12
CA LEU A 33 29.89 11.10 59.41
C LEU A 33 30.23 12.53 59.87
N GLY A 34 31.35 13.10 59.43
CA GLY A 34 31.68 14.51 59.67
C GLY A 34 30.69 15.43 58.98
N ASP A 35 30.39 15.17 57.70
CA ASP A 35 29.42 15.96 56.93
C ASP A 35 28.02 15.92 57.56
N LEU A 36 27.61 14.77 58.12
CA LEU A 36 26.34 14.63 58.82
C LEU A 36 26.34 15.37 60.18
N ALA A 37 27.47 15.38 60.89
CA ALA A 37 27.62 16.09 62.17
C ALA A 37 27.60 17.61 61.98
N ASP A 38 28.33 18.12 60.97
CA ASP A 38 28.35 19.53 60.62
C ASP A 38 26.96 20.02 60.22
N LEU A 39 26.21 19.19 59.48
CA LEU A 39 24.86 19.51 59.07
C LEU A 39 23.87 19.56 60.24
N LEU A 40 24.04 18.70 61.25
CA LEU A 40 23.21 18.71 62.46
C LEU A 40 23.59 19.82 63.45
N ALA A 41 24.80 20.36 63.36
CA ALA A 41 25.25 21.51 64.14
C ALA A 41 24.75 22.84 63.55
N ASP A 42 24.32 22.86 62.29
CA ASP A 42 23.74 24.02 61.62
C ASP A 42 22.30 24.27 62.11
N THR A 43 22.08 25.40 62.79
CA THR A 43 20.81 25.77 63.42
C THR A 43 19.92 26.66 62.53
N PHE A 44 20.15 26.69 61.22
CA PHE A 44 19.48 27.63 60.31
C PHE A 44 17.95 27.41 60.17
N ASP A 45 17.51 26.24 59.68
CA ASP A 45 16.09 25.87 59.57
C ASP A 45 15.95 24.34 59.61
N GLU A 46 15.08 23.81 60.47
CA GLU A 46 14.90 22.37 60.66
C GLU A 46 14.41 21.66 59.39
N SER A 47 13.58 22.33 58.60
CA SER A 47 13.07 21.78 57.33
C SER A 47 14.18 21.67 56.30
N TYR A 48 14.95 22.74 56.13
CA TYR A 48 16.14 22.77 55.27
C TYR A 48 17.20 21.74 55.69
N THR A 49 17.48 21.64 57.00
CA THR A 49 18.44 20.67 57.54
C THR A 49 17.95 19.24 57.32
N ALA A 50 16.66 18.94 57.52
CA ALA A 50 16.09 17.61 57.26
C ALA A 50 16.20 17.21 55.77
N GLU A 51 15.95 18.13 54.84
CA GLU A 51 16.12 17.85 53.41
C GLU A 51 17.57 17.51 53.05
N ARG A 52 18.54 18.24 53.62
CA ARG A 52 19.95 17.98 53.38
C ARG A 52 20.44 16.69 54.05
N VAL A 53 19.93 16.33 55.23
CA VAL A 53 20.15 15.01 55.83
C VAL A 53 19.73 13.91 54.86
N LEU A 54 18.52 14.00 54.30
CA LEU A 54 18.02 13.01 53.35
C LEU A 54 18.94 12.86 52.13
N ALA A 55 19.54 13.96 51.66
CA ALA A 55 20.47 13.97 50.54
C ALA A 55 21.75 13.16 50.83
N LEU A 56 22.23 13.16 52.08
CA LEU A 56 23.44 12.42 52.50
C LEU A 56 23.19 10.92 52.71
N LEU A 57 21.95 10.48 52.94
CA LEU A 57 21.61 9.07 53.14
C LEU A 57 21.69 8.24 51.85
N THR A 58 22.05 6.95 51.98
CA THR A 58 21.95 5.99 50.87
C THR A 58 20.52 5.89 50.34
N PRO A 59 20.33 5.55 49.05
CA PRO A 59 18.99 5.36 48.48
C PRO A 59 18.14 4.31 49.21
N ALA A 60 18.76 3.30 49.81
CA ALA A 60 18.06 2.30 50.61
C ALA A 60 17.59 2.89 51.95
N ARG A 61 18.46 3.60 52.68
CA ARG A 61 18.11 4.19 53.98
C ARG A 61 17.12 5.34 53.84
N ARG A 62 17.27 6.16 52.80
CA ARG A 62 16.31 7.21 52.44
C ARG A 62 14.91 6.64 52.18
N ARG A 63 14.81 5.55 51.42
CA ARG A 63 13.52 4.88 51.14
C ARG A 63 12.89 4.31 52.41
N ALA A 64 13.68 3.62 53.23
CA ALA A 64 13.19 3.03 54.49
C ALA A 64 12.72 4.09 55.51
N LEU A 65 13.36 5.26 55.53
CA LEU A 65 12.93 6.38 56.36
C LEU A 65 11.67 7.03 55.80
N LYS A 66 11.64 7.34 54.50
CA LYS A 66 10.46 7.93 53.84
C LYS A 66 9.23 7.03 53.86
N SER A 67 9.40 5.70 53.84
CA SER A 67 8.28 4.76 53.95
C SER A 67 7.58 4.78 55.30
N ARG A 68 8.20 5.34 56.35
CA ARG A 68 7.55 5.51 57.67
C ARG A 68 6.56 6.67 57.70
N PHE A 69 6.76 7.66 56.83
CA PHE A 69 5.87 8.82 56.68
C PHE A 69 4.70 8.56 55.73
N VAL A 70 4.73 7.45 54.99
CA VAL A 70 3.59 7.04 54.18
C VAL A 70 2.53 6.48 55.12
N SER A 71 1.52 7.29 55.43
CA SER A 71 0.33 6.82 56.15
C SER A 71 -0.28 5.64 55.39
N THR A 72 -0.48 4.53 56.10
CA THR A 72 -1.33 3.42 55.64
C THR A 72 -2.78 3.90 55.58
N ASP A 73 -3.16 4.56 54.49
CA ASP A 73 -4.55 4.64 54.05
C ASP A 73 -4.90 3.29 53.40
N GLU A 74 -5.90 2.60 53.95
CA GLU A 74 -6.42 1.29 53.50
C GLU A 74 -7.09 1.30 52.11
N SER A 75 -6.79 2.27 51.26
CA SER A 75 -7.25 2.30 49.87
C SER A 75 -6.05 2.58 48.97
N GLY A 76 -5.45 1.51 48.46
CA GLY A 76 -4.33 1.54 47.52
C GLY A 76 -4.72 2.10 46.14
N GLY A 77 -5.27 3.31 46.10
CA GLY A 77 -5.57 4.07 44.90
C GLY A 77 -4.63 5.27 44.79
N ALA A 78 -4.07 5.48 43.60
CA ALA A 78 -3.34 6.71 43.30
C ALA A 78 -4.28 7.93 43.46
N LYS A 79 -3.84 8.97 44.18
CA LYS A 79 -4.55 10.24 44.25
C LYS A 79 -4.47 10.93 42.88
N VAL A 80 -5.54 10.84 42.09
CA VAL A 80 -5.69 11.53 40.81
C VAL A 80 -6.35 12.88 41.05
N TRP A 81 -5.68 13.96 40.62
CA TRP A 81 -6.30 15.27 40.59
C TRP A 81 -7.19 15.38 39.35
N LEU A 82 -8.47 15.66 39.56
CA LEU A 82 -9.42 15.96 38.49
C LEU A 82 -9.42 17.47 38.23
N PRO A 83 -9.39 17.91 36.96
CA PRO A 83 -9.63 19.31 36.59
C PRO A 83 -10.95 19.84 37.19
N ALA A 84 -10.99 21.15 37.50
CA ALA A 84 -12.13 21.77 38.17
C ALA A 84 -13.44 21.66 37.35
N ASP A 85 -13.35 21.76 36.03
CA ASP A 85 -14.48 21.58 35.11
C ASP A 85 -15.03 20.15 35.11
N VAL A 86 -14.18 19.15 35.37
CA VAL A 86 -14.59 17.75 35.52
C VAL A 86 -15.27 17.54 36.88
N LEU A 87 -14.75 18.15 37.94
CA LEU A 87 -15.36 18.11 39.27
C LEU A 87 -16.74 18.76 39.29
N ASP A 88 -16.91 19.90 38.63
CA ASP A 88 -18.20 20.60 38.55
C ASP A 88 -19.23 19.77 37.77
N ARG A 89 -18.83 19.16 36.64
CA ARG A 89 -19.70 18.24 35.90
C ARG A 89 -20.06 16.97 36.67
N LEU A 90 -19.17 16.47 37.53
CA LEU A 90 -19.48 15.32 38.39
C LEU A 90 -20.46 15.71 39.50
N ARG A 91 -20.38 16.94 40.01
CA ARG A 91 -21.34 17.48 40.99
C ARG A 91 -22.74 17.68 40.41
N ASP A 92 -22.85 17.91 39.10
CA ASP A 92 -24.14 17.95 38.40
C ASP A 92 -24.83 16.55 38.35
N VAL A 93 -24.08 15.47 38.57
CA VAL A 93 -24.57 14.08 38.53
C VAL A 93 -24.93 13.57 39.94
N ALA A 94 -24.13 13.91 40.96
CA ALA A 94 -24.40 13.57 42.35
C ALA A 94 -23.66 14.51 43.31
N ASP A 95 -24.11 14.57 44.56
CA ASP A 95 -23.57 15.49 45.59
C ASP A 95 -22.07 15.29 45.89
N THR A 96 -21.53 14.09 45.65
CA THR A 96 -20.09 13.83 45.75
C THR A 96 -19.52 13.28 44.44
N PRO A 97 -18.29 13.65 44.03
CA PRO A 97 -17.66 13.10 42.82
C PRO A 97 -17.49 11.58 42.86
N LEU A 98 -17.30 11.00 44.05
CA LEU A 98 -17.19 9.56 44.23
C LEU A 98 -18.54 8.87 43.98
N ASP A 99 -19.63 9.44 44.45
CA ASP A 99 -20.97 8.91 44.22
C ASP A 99 -21.43 9.16 42.78
N ALA A 100 -20.99 10.24 42.16
CA ALA A 100 -21.19 10.48 40.72
C ALA A 100 -20.44 9.43 39.89
N ILE A 101 -19.19 9.14 40.22
CA ILE A 101 -18.40 8.08 39.58
C ILE A 101 -19.04 6.70 39.83
N ARG A 102 -19.47 6.39 41.05
CA ARG A 102 -20.19 5.15 41.36
C ARG A 102 -21.51 5.05 40.63
N ALA A 103 -22.31 6.11 40.57
CA ALA A 103 -23.55 6.15 39.81
C ALA A 103 -23.29 5.96 38.31
N LEU A 104 -22.22 6.56 37.76
CA LEU A 104 -21.79 6.35 36.38
C LEU A 104 -21.31 4.90 36.14
N LEU A 105 -20.61 4.28 37.09
CA LEU A 105 -20.15 2.90 37.02
C LEU A 105 -21.29 1.88 37.21
N ASP A 106 -22.21 2.13 38.14
CA ASP A 106 -23.40 1.32 38.43
C ASP A 106 -24.46 1.49 37.33
N SER A 107 -24.52 2.66 36.67
CA SER A 107 -25.24 2.87 35.41
C SER A 107 -24.60 2.13 34.22
N GLY A 108 -23.50 1.40 34.44
CA GLY A 108 -22.92 0.44 33.51
C GLY A 108 -23.89 -0.65 33.03
N ARG A 109 -25.06 -0.81 33.68
CA ARG A 109 -26.25 -1.37 33.02
C ARG A 109 -26.81 -0.38 31.98
N GLY A 110 -26.15 -0.25 30.84
CA GLY A 110 -26.62 0.57 29.73
C GLY A 110 -25.55 1.27 28.90
N LEU A 111 -24.27 1.20 29.29
CA LEU A 111 -23.18 1.60 28.41
C LEU A 111 -22.96 0.48 27.39
N PRO A 112 -23.05 0.79 26.07
CA PRO A 112 -22.91 -0.24 25.06
C PRO A 112 -21.49 -0.80 25.07
N GLU A 113 -21.40 -2.13 24.96
CA GLU A 113 -20.14 -2.89 24.96
C GLU A 113 -19.16 -2.32 23.93
N ALA A 114 -17.87 -2.26 24.27
CA ALA A 114 -16.86 -1.74 23.35
C ALA A 114 -16.85 -2.56 22.05
N GLY A 115 -17.02 -1.88 20.92
CA GLY A 115 -17.12 -2.54 19.62
C GLY A 115 -18.51 -3.04 19.26
N SER A 116 -19.50 -2.90 20.13
CA SER A 116 -20.92 -3.08 19.74
C SER A 116 -21.37 -2.00 18.76
N GLU A 117 -22.43 -2.30 18.01
CA GLU A 117 -23.02 -1.34 17.06
C GLU A 117 -23.48 -0.05 17.75
N GLU A 118 -24.13 -0.18 18.91
CA GLU A 118 -24.62 0.97 19.67
C GLU A 118 -23.47 1.86 20.16
N HIS A 119 -22.36 1.25 20.59
CA HIS A 119 -21.14 1.97 20.95
C HIS A 119 -20.58 2.76 19.76
N CYS A 120 -20.41 2.09 18.61
CA CYS A 120 -19.85 2.70 17.42
C CYS A 120 -20.74 3.82 16.85
N ARG A 121 -22.07 3.65 16.92
CA ARG A 121 -23.05 4.66 16.53
C ARG A 121 -22.96 5.90 17.42
N LYS A 122 -23.01 5.72 18.75
CA LYS A 122 -22.97 6.83 19.73
C LYS A 122 -21.66 7.60 19.69
N ARG A 123 -20.53 6.89 19.57
CA ARG A 123 -19.19 7.50 19.56
C ARG A 123 -18.79 8.07 18.19
N ARG A 124 -19.57 7.81 17.12
CA ARG A 124 -19.20 8.14 15.74
C ARG A 124 -17.79 7.62 15.42
N CYS A 125 -17.62 6.31 15.59
CA CYS A 125 -16.33 5.66 15.38
C CYS A 125 -15.81 5.91 13.95
N ALA A 126 -14.52 6.21 13.84
CA ALA A 126 -13.79 6.36 12.59
C ALA A 126 -12.74 5.23 12.44
N PRO A 127 -13.17 3.99 12.15
CA PRO A 127 -12.28 2.87 11.86
C PRO A 127 -11.54 3.12 10.54
N GLN A 128 -10.25 2.79 10.51
CA GLN A 128 -9.40 2.93 9.35
C GLN A 128 -8.60 1.66 9.11
N LEU A 129 -8.52 1.22 7.86
CA LEU A 129 -7.62 0.16 7.45
C LEU A 129 -6.17 0.64 7.61
N LEU A 130 -5.29 -0.24 8.07
CA LEU A 130 -3.88 0.08 8.21
C LEU A 130 -3.19 -0.08 6.86
N LEU A 131 -2.45 0.95 6.43
CA LEU A 131 -1.64 0.87 5.21
C LEU A 131 -0.43 -0.05 5.37
N SER A 132 0.10 -0.16 6.58
CA SER A 132 1.17 -1.08 6.94
C SER A 132 0.74 -2.54 7.03
N ASP A 133 -0.57 -2.80 7.25
CA ASP A 133 -1.14 -4.14 7.34
C ASP A 133 -2.56 -4.17 6.74
N PRO A 134 -2.72 -4.62 5.48
CA PRO A 134 -4.03 -4.69 4.81
C PRO A 134 -5.06 -5.54 5.55
N GLY A 135 -4.61 -6.48 6.40
CA GLY A 135 -5.45 -7.39 7.16
C GLY A 135 -6.01 -6.78 8.45
N ALA A 136 -5.55 -5.59 8.85
CA ALA A 136 -5.89 -4.98 10.13
C ALA A 136 -6.55 -3.59 9.98
N TRP A 137 -7.29 -3.20 11.01
CA TRP A 137 -7.86 -1.86 11.15
C TRP A 137 -7.70 -1.32 12.57
N GLN A 138 -7.74 0.01 12.69
CA GLN A 138 -7.77 0.72 13.95
C GLN A 138 -8.79 1.87 13.92
N CYS A 139 -9.57 2.02 14.99
CA CYS A 139 -10.47 3.16 15.17
C CYS A 139 -9.76 4.32 15.83
N ARG A 140 -9.65 5.45 15.12
CA ARG A 140 -9.06 6.68 15.66
C ARG A 140 -9.88 7.27 16.81
N THR A 141 -11.18 7.00 16.86
CA THR A 141 -12.08 7.59 17.86
C THR A 141 -12.03 6.86 19.20
N CYS A 142 -11.94 5.53 19.20
CA CYS A 142 -12.03 4.72 20.42
C CYS A 142 -10.85 3.76 20.63
N GLY A 143 -9.86 3.75 19.74
CA GLY A 143 -8.66 2.93 19.85
C GLY A 143 -8.86 1.44 19.56
N LEU A 144 -10.09 0.99 19.28
CA LEU A 144 -10.35 -0.41 18.93
C LEU A 144 -9.55 -0.84 17.71
N THR A 145 -8.97 -2.03 17.78
CA THR A 145 -8.24 -2.66 16.69
C THR A 145 -8.87 -4.01 16.37
N GLY A 146 -8.75 -4.45 15.12
CA GLY A 146 -9.26 -5.76 14.74
C GLY A 146 -8.83 -6.17 13.34
N ARG A 147 -9.31 -7.33 12.91
CA ARG A 147 -9.10 -7.83 11.56
C ARG A 147 -10.10 -7.22 10.58
N ALA A 148 -9.64 -6.89 9.38
CA ALA A 148 -10.42 -6.23 8.33
C ALA A 148 -11.48 -7.15 7.68
N ASP A 149 -11.25 -8.47 7.73
CA ASP A 149 -12.18 -9.48 7.23
C ASP A 149 -13.26 -9.88 8.26
N LEU A 150 -13.04 -9.59 9.54
CA LEU A 150 -13.97 -9.87 10.64
C LEU A 150 -14.32 -8.59 11.42
N PRO A 151 -15.10 -7.67 10.82
CA PRO A 151 -15.54 -6.47 11.51
C PRO A 151 -16.51 -6.83 12.65
N PRO A 152 -16.40 -6.19 13.83
CA PRO A 152 -17.19 -6.55 15.01
C PRO A 152 -18.66 -6.13 14.90
N ASN A 153 -19.00 -5.21 14.00
CA ASN A 153 -20.36 -4.76 13.75
C ASN A 153 -20.53 -4.14 12.34
N PRO A 154 -21.77 -3.91 11.88
CA PRO A 154 -22.04 -3.37 10.53
C PRO A 154 -21.53 -1.94 10.28
N ILE A 155 -21.45 -1.08 11.30
CA ILE A 155 -20.96 0.29 11.15
C ILE A 155 -19.47 0.25 10.79
N VAL A 156 -18.70 -0.55 11.52
CA VAL A 156 -17.28 -0.77 11.21
C VAL A 156 -17.13 -1.41 9.83
N ALA A 157 -17.93 -2.45 9.54
CA ALA A 157 -17.91 -3.11 8.23
C ALA A 157 -18.13 -2.14 7.06
N GLY A 158 -19.11 -1.23 7.16
CA GLY A 158 -19.39 -0.22 6.13
C GLY A 158 -18.20 0.72 5.90
N HIS A 159 -17.68 1.30 6.98
CA HIS A 159 -16.51 2.20 6.88
C HIS A 159 -15.27 1.51 6.30
N LEU A 160 -15.00 0.26 6.66
CA LEU A 160 -13.87 -0.48 6.11
C LEU A 160 -14.09 -0.79 4.63
N THR A 161 -15.33 -1.15 4.24
CA THR A 161 -15.67 -1.43 2.84
C THR A 161 -15.43 -0.22 1.94
N ASP A 162 -15.85 0.97 2.38
CA ASP A 162 -15.66 2.23 1.64
C ASP A 162 -14.17 2.59 1.46
N GLN A 163 -13.30 2.10 2.35
CA GLN A 163 -11.86 2.37 2.31
C GLN A 163 -11.08 1.39 1.43
N ARG A 164 -11.62 0.20 1.15
CA ARG A 164 -10.88 -0.87 0.45
C ARG A 164 -10.31 -0.42 -0.90
N SER A 165 -11.09 0.32 -1.68
CA SER A 165 -10.66 0.81 -3.00
C SER A 165 -9.49 1.79 -2.89
N ARG A 166 -9.59 2.75 -1.97
CA ARG A 166 -8.54 3.75 -1.71
C ARG A 166 -7.25 3.08 -1.18
N ILE A 167 -7.37 2.13 -0.28
CA ILE A 167 -6.21 1.41 0.27
C ILE A 167 -5.54 0.56 -0.80
N ALA A 168 -6.32 -0.14 -1.63
CA ALA A 168 -5.78 -0.89 -2.76
C ALA A 168 -5.02 0.03 -3.74
N GLU A 169 -5.53 1.25 -4.00
CA GLU A 169 -4.85 2.23 -4.83
C GLU A 169 -3.53 2.73 -4.21
N LEU A 170 -3.51 2.97 -2.89
CA LEU A 170 -2.29 3.36 -2.17
C LEU A 170 -1.27 2.21 -2.14
N HIS A 171 -1.71 0.97 -1.95
CA HIS A 171 -0.85 -0.21 -2.03
C HIS A 171 -0.24 -0.39 -3.42
N ALA A 172 -1.05 -0.27 -4.46
CA ALA A 172 -0.58 -0.31 -5.84
C ALA A 172 0.42 0.82 -6.14
N LEU A 173 0.15 2.03 -5.62
CA LEU A 173 1.05 3.18 -5.79
C LEU A 173 2.38 2.95 -5.11
N ALA A 174 2.37 2.50 -3.84
CA ALA A 174 3.60 2.24 -3.10
C ALA A 174 4.45 1.18 -3.80
N ALA A 175 3.86 0.05 -4.20
CA ALA A 175 4.57 -0.98 -4.95
C ALA A 175 5.13 -0.45 -6.28
N ALA A 176 4.35 0.34 -7.02
CA ALA A 176 4.81 0.92 -8.29
C ALA A 176 5.95 1.93 -8.11
N ILE A 177 5.99 2.68 -7.01
CA ILE A 177 7.09 3.59 -6.68
C ILE A 177 8.34 2.78 -6.30
N HIS A 178 8.24 1.82 -5.39
CA HIS A 178 9.38 0.99 -4.99
C HIS A 178 9.95 0.15 -6.14
N GLU A 179 9.11 -0.19 -7.13
CA GLU A 179 9.56 -0.86 -8.33
C GLU A 179 10.20 0.11 -9.34
N GLY A 180 9.66 1.33 -9.43
CA GLY A 180 10.10 2.34 -10.38
C GLY A 180 11.42 2.98 -10.00
N TRP A 181 11.68 3.20 -8.72
CA TRP A 181 12.86 3.90 -8.19
C TRP A 181 13.63 2.98 -7.24
N GLY A 182 14.95 3.10 -7.26
CA GLY A 182 15.83 2.37 -6.35
C GLY A 182 15.66 2.78 -4.89
N ALA A 183 16.13 1.93 -3.99
CA ALA A 183 16.27 2.23 -2.57
C ALA A 183 17.01 3.58 -2.37
N GLY A 184 16.45 4.47 -1.57
CA GLY A 184 17.02 5.79 -1.28
C GLY A 184 16.92 6.82 -2.43
N GLU A 185 16.39 6.45 -3.60
CA GLU A 185 16.24 7.39 -4.72
C GLU A 185 15.19 8.47 -4.43
N ARG A 186 15.43 9.65 -5.02
CA ARG A 186 14.58 10.83 -4.86
C ARG A 186 13.78 11.09 -6.11
N PHE A 187 12.55 11.54 -5.96
CA PHE A 187 11.66 11.87 -7.06
C PHE A 187 10.69 13.00 -6.70
N THR A 188 10.08 13.60 -7.71
CA THR A 188 9.01 14.59 -7.56
C THR A 188 7.67 14.04 -8.04
N VAL A 189 6.57 14.72 -7.71
CA VAL A 189 5.24 14.40 -8.27
C VAL A 189 5.27 14.42 -9.80
N ALA A 190 6.07 15.32 -10.41
CA ALA A 190 6.20 15.42 -11.85
C ALA A 190 6.91 14.20 -12.44
N ASP A 191 7.96 13.70 -11.79
CA ASP A 191 8.65 12.47 -12.19
C ASP A 191 7.71 11.26 -12.11
N ALA A 192 6.92 11.19 -11.04
CA ALA A 192 5.94 10.13 -10.86
C ALA A 192 4.83 10.15 -11.92
N ALA A 193 4.31 11.33 -12.25
CA ALA A 193 3.34 11.49 -13.33
C ALA A 193 3.93 11.14 -14.71
N ALA A 194 5.20 11.50 -14.95
CA ALA A 194 5.88 11.24 -16.22
C ALA A 194 6.14 9.74 -16.47
N LYS A 195 6.41 8.95 -15.42
CA LYS A 195 6.63 7.50 -15.55
C LYS A 195 5.40 6.69 -15.92
N ARG A 196 4.18 7.28 -15.88
CA ARG A 196 2.91 6.59 -16.19
C ARG A 196 2.79 5.23 -15.49
N LEU A 197 2.94 5.25 -14.17
CA LEU A 197 2.91 4.04 -13.34
C LEU A 197 1.64 3.21 -13.63
N PRO A 198 1.76 1.92 -13.98
CA PRO A 198 0.61 1.12 -14.36
C PRO A 198 -0.40 0.98 -13.21
N GLY A 199 -1.68 1.24 -13.49
CA GLY A 199 -2.76 1.18 -12.50
C GLY A 199 -2.92 2.44 -11.65
N ILE A 200 -2.08 3.46 -11.86
CA ILE A 200 -2.14 4.72 -11.12
C ILE A 200 -2.76 5.82 -12.00
N PRO A 201 -3.69 6.64 -11.48
CA PRO A 201 -4.26 7.75 -12.22
C PRO A 201 -3.20 8.71 -12.75
N ALA A 202 -3.36 9.17 -13.99
CA ALA A 202 -2.51 10.21 -14.59
C ALA A 202 -2.81 11.61 -14.04
N ASP A 203 -3.87 11.76 -13.24
CA ASP A 203 -4.25 13.02 -12.60
C ASP A 203 -3.22 13.41 -11.54
N ARG A 204 -2.57 14.56 -11.76
CA ARG A 204 -1.51 15.09 -10.92
C ARG A 204 -1.99 15.48 -9.52
N ASP A 205 -3.21 15.99 -9.38
CA ASP A 205 -3.73 16.41 -8.08
C ASP A 205 -4.10 15.21 -7.22
N ARG A 206 -4.71 14.19 -7.84
CA ARG A 206 -4.95 12.90 -7.21
C ARG A 206 -3.64 12.22 -6.80
N LEU A 207 -2.65 12.18 -7.69
CA LEU A 207 -1.32 11.63 -7.38
C LEU A 207 -0.65 12.36 -6.21
N LYS A 208 -0.72 13.70 -6.19
CA LYS A 208 -0.20 14.50 -5.08
C LYS A 208 -0.87 14.13 -3.75
N SER A 209 -2.19 13.94 -3.73
CA SER A 209 -2.91 13.51 -2.53
C SER A 209 -2.47 12.13 -2.06
N LEU A 210 -2.35 11.16 -2.98
CA LEU A 210 -1.95 9.80 -2.64
C LEU A 210 -0.51 9.72 -2.12
N LEU A 211 0.42 10.46 -2.74
CA LEU A 211 1.81 10.57 -2.26
C LEU A 211 1.89 11.20 -0.86
N ALA A 212 1.04 12.17 -0.57
CA ALA A 212 0.95 12.76 0.77
C ALA A 212 0.43 11.78 1.82
N ASP A 213 -0.48 10.87 1.44
CA ASP A 213 -0.94 9.79 2.32
C ASP A 213 0.20 8.77 2.56
N LEU A 214 0.91 8.34 1.52
CA LEU A 214 2.07 7.45 1.66
C LEU A 214 3.17 8.05 2.56
N LEU A 215 3.45 9.35 2.42
CA LEU A 215 4.39 10.07 3.29
C LEU A 215 3.91 10.08 4.75
N ARG A 216 2.62 10.34 4.99
CA ARG A 216 2.04 10.36 6.35
C ARG A 216 2.17 9.00 7.03
N ASP A 217 1.99 7.92 6.26
CA ASP A 217 2.05 6.55 6.76
C ASP A 217 3.48 5.97 6.75
N GLY A 218 4.49 6.82 6.48
CA GLY A 218 5.90 6.45 6.57
C GLY A 218 6.39 5.50 5.48
N LEU A 219 5.64 5.38 4.37
CA LEU A 219 6.02 4.57 3.21
C LEU A 219 6.93 5.31 2.23
N LEU A 220 7.11 6.63 2.45
CA LEU A 220 8.03 7.51 1.76
C LEU A 220 8.64 8.47 2.78
N GLU A 221 9.76 9.08 2.45
CA GLU A 221 10.36 10.15 3.23
C GLU A 221 10.27 11.47 2.48
N GLU A 222 10.14 12.58 3.21
CA GLU A 222 10.22 13.90 2.62
C GLU A 222 11.69 14.20 2.27
N ALA A 223 11.94 14.56 1.02
CA ALA A 223 13.28 14.87 0.54
C ALA A 223 13.25 15.92 -0.57
N PRO A 224 14.32 16.70 -0.75
CA PRO A 224 14.40 17.59 -1.89
C PRO A 224 14.40 16.79 -3.19
N GLY A 225 13.67 17.26 -4.19
CA GLY A 225 13.65 16.65 -5.53
C GLY A 225 15.05 16.62 -6.17
N PRO A 226 15.25 15.81 -7.23
CA PRO A 226 16.57 15.65 -7.88
C PRO A 226 17.21 16.95 -8.36
N ARG A 227 16.38 17.97 -8.67
CA ARG A 227 16.81 19.31 -9.12
C ARG A 227 16.55 20.40 -8.07
N GLY A 228 16.32 20.03 -6.82
CA GLY A 228 15.84 20.91 -5.76
C GLY A 228 14.31 21.05 -5.70
N GLY A 229 13.80 21.68 -4.64
CA GLY A 229 12.36 21.83 -4.39
C GLY A 229 11.73 20.63 -3.66
N ALA A 230 10.40 20.65 -3.45
CA ALA A 230 9.68 19.60 -2.74
C ALA A 230 9.65 18.28 -3.52
N GLY A 231 9.93 17.18 -2.83
CA GLY A 231 9.96 15.84 -3.39
C GLY A 231 9.83 14.78 -2.31
N TYR A 232 10.10 13.54 -2.73
CA TYR A 232 10.00 12.36 -1.90
C TYR A 232 11.25 11.50 -2.10
N ARG A 233 11.60 10.71 -1.09
CA ARG A 233 12.62 9.68 -1.15
C ARG A 233 11.98 8.33 -0.86
N VAL A 234 12.37 7.33 -1.65
CA VAL A 234 11.99 5.94 -1.44
C VAL A 234 12.78 5.38 -0.26
N LEU A 235 12.13 4.60 0.60
CA LEU A 235 12.80 3.97 1.74
C LEU A 235 13.95 3.07 1.27
N GLU A 236 15.04 3.04 2.04
CA GLU A 236 16.17 2.14 1.80
C GLU A 236 15.72 0.67 1.91
N GLU A 237 14.89 0.38 2.90
CA GLU A 237 14.29 -0.92 3.13
C GLU A 237 12.76 -0.82 2.99
N PRO A 238 12.15 -1.46 1.97
CA PRO A 238 10.70 -1.49 1.84
C PRO A 238 10.10 -2.40 2.93
N PRO A 239 8.90 -2.08 3.44
CA PRO A 239 8.12 -3.00 4.25
C PRO A 239 7.89 -4.35 3.55
N ASP A 240 7.83 -5.42 4.34
CA ASP A 240 7.72 -6.81 3.85
C ASP A 240 6.59 -6.99 2.82
N TRP A 241 5.41 -6.42 3.08
CA TRP A 241 4.27 -6.54 2.17
C TRP A 241 4.53 -5.88 0.80
N ILE A 242 5.34 -4.81 0.74
CA ILE A 242 5.73 -4.18 -0.53
C ILE A 242 6.72 -5.08 -1.25
N ALA A 243 7.70 -5.64 -0.53
CA ALA A 243 8.66 -6.60 -1.10
C ALA A 243 7.94 -7.82 -1.69
N ASP A 244 6.98 -8.38 -0.97
CA ASP A 244 6.13 -9.49 -1.43
C ASP A 244 5.30 -9.12 -2.65
N ALA A 245 4.68 -7.95 -2.66
CA ALA A 245 3.89 -7.45 -3.79
C ALA A 245 4.77 -7.28 -5.06
N MET A 246 5.98 -6.75 -4.91
CA MET A 246 6.93 -6.61 -6.02
C MET A 246 7.40 -7.97 -6.55
N ALA A 247 7.69 -8.93 -5.65
CA ALA A 247 8.08 -10.28 -6.02
C ALA A 247 6.96 -11.00 -6.79
N GLU A 248 5.72 -10.89 -6.32
CA GLU A 248 4.55 -11.46 -6.99
C GLU A 248 4.37 -10.86 -8.38
N ARG A 249 4.48 -9.54 -8.52
CA ARG A 249 4.38 -8.86 -9.82
C ARG A 249 5.50 -9.25 -10.79
N ARG A 250 6.71 -9.53 -10.27
CA ARG A 250 7.79 -10.09 -11.08
C ARG A 250 7.43 -11.49 -11.59
N ARG A 251 6.93 -12.37 -10.71
CA ARG A 251 6.47 -13.71 -11.10
C ARG A 251 5.36 -13.68 -12.16
N GLN A 252 4.40 -12.77 -12.01
CA GLN A 252 3.32 -12.59 -12.98
C GLN A 252 3.85 -12.17 -14.36
N ARG A 253 4.76 -11.20 -14.42
CA ARG A 253 5.38 -10.79 -15.69
C ARG A 253 6.21 -11.90 -16.34
N GLU A 254 6.94 -12.68 -15.56
CA GLU A 254 7.66 -13.84 -16.07
C GLU A 254 6.71 -14.93 -16.59
N ALA A 255 5.56 -15.13 -15.95
CA ALA A 255 4.53 -16.05 -16.43
C ALA A 255 3.90 -15.53 -17.74
N GLU A 256 3.54 -14.25 -17.81
CA GLU A 256 3.01 -13.62 -19.03
C GLU A 256 4.02 -13.63 -20.18
N ALA A 257 5.30 -13.40 -19.88
CA ALA A 257 6.38 -13.46 -20.85
C ALA A 257 6.54 -14.88 -21.41
N ARG A 258 6.53 -15.90 -20.53
CA ARG A 258 6.53 -17.31 -20.95
C ARG A 258 5.34 -17.65 -21.85
N VAL A 259 4.13 -17.26 -21.46
CA VAL A 259 2.92 -17.47 -22.29
C VAL A 259 3.06 -16.77 -23.65
N ARG A 260 3.63 -15.57 -23.69
CA ARG A 260 3.89 -14.84 -24.95
C ARG A 260 4.93 -15.54 -25.82
N GLU A 261 6.01 -16.03 -25.21
CA GLU A 261 7.07 -16.78 -25.91
C GLU A 261 6.56 -18.12 -26.42
N ASP A 262 5.81 -18.87 -25.63
CA ASP A 262 5.16 -20.12 -26.02
C ASP A 262 4.20 -19.89 -27.19
N ARG A 263 3.39 -18.83 -27.14
CA ARG A 263 2.51 -18.45 -28.25
C ARG A 263 3.30 -18.06 -29.49
N ALA A 264 4.39 -17.31 -29.36
CA ALA A 264 5.25 -16.96 -30.47
C ALA A 264 5.97 -18.18 -31.07
N ALA A 265 6.42 -19.11 -30.25
CA ALA A 265 7.04 -20.36 -30.67
C ALA A 265 6.04 -21.28 -31.37
N ALA A 266 4.81 -21.40 -30.84
CA ALA A 266 3.73 -22.13 -31.49
C ALA A 266 3.39 -21.53 -32.86
N LEU A 267 3.32 -20.20 -32.97
CA LEU A 267 3.11 -19.52 -34.24
C LEU A 267 4.26 -19.76 -35.22
N ARG A 268 5.53 -19.68 -34.77
CA ARG A 268 6.69 -20.00 -35.62
C ARG A 268 6.66 -21.43 -36.10
N LYS A 269 6.37 -22.39 -35.23
CA LYS A 269 6.27 -23.81 -35.59
C LYS A 269 5.17 -24.04 -36.63
N VAL A 270 4.01 -23.41 -36.47
CA VAL A 270 2.92 -23.47 -37.47
C VAL A 270 3.36 -22.89 -38.82
N LEU A 271 4.20 -21.86 -38.82
CA LEU A 271 4.77 -21.27 -40.04
C LEU A 271 5.88 -22.15 -40.66
N GLU A 272 6.72 -22.78 -39.84
CA GLU A 272 7.84 -23.65 -40.25
C GLU A 272 7.40 -25.02 -40.75
N ASP A 273 6.38 -25.62 -40.11
CA ASP A 273 5.81 -26.92 -40.51
C ASP A 273 5.07 -26.84 -41.86
N GLY A 274 4.99 -25.64 -42.46
CA GLY A 274 4.29 -25.36 -43.69
C GLY A 274 2.80 -25.42 -43.44
N LEU A 275 2.14 -24.27 -43.53
CA LEU A 275 0.67 -24.19 -43.55
C LEU A 275 0.16 -24.81 -44.87
N THR A 276 0.25 -26.12 -45.01
CA THR A 276 -0.24 -26.84 -46.18
C THR A 276 -1.62 -27.40 -45.91
N HIS A 277 -2.59 -26.99 -46.72
CA HIS A 277 -3.98 -27.45 -46.66
C HIS A 277 -4.28 -28.32 -47.87
N THR A 278 -4.91 -29.48 -47.67
CA THR A 278 -5.37 -30.33 -48.77
C THR A 278 -6.88 -30.15 -48.95
N THR A 279 -7.31 -29.70 -50.12
CA THR A 279 -8.73 -29.53 -50.46
C THR A 279 -9.46 -30.87 -50.51
N ALA A 280 -10.80 -30.84 -50.53
CA ALA A 280 -11.62 -32.05 -50.69
C ALA A 280 -11.28 -32.84 -51.98
N ASP A 281 -10.82 -32.15 -53.02
CA ASP A 281 -10.41 -32.72 -54.31
C ASP A 281 -8.95 -33.24 -54.32
N GLY A 282 -8.25 -33.16 -53.18
CA GLY A 282 -6.88 -33.65 -53.03
C GLY A 282 -5.79 -32.65 -53.46
N GLU A 283 -6.14 -31.41 -53.79
CA GLU A 283 -5.17 -30.37 -54.15
C GLU A 283 -4.45 -29.87 -52.90
N ARG A 284 -3.11 -29.78 -52.95
CA ARG A 284 -2.29 -29.24 -51.86
C ARG A 284 -2.06 -27.74 -52.06
N VAL A 285 -2.64 -26.91 -51.20
CA VAL A 285 -2.42 -25.46 -51.13
C VAL A 285 -1.38 -25.16 -50.05
N GLU A 286 -0.42 -24.29 -50.36
CA GLU A 286 0.63 -23.88 -49.41
C GLU A 286 0.44 -22.42 -49.01
N ILE A 287 0.45 -22.12 -47.71
CA ILE A 287 0.49 -20.73 -47.21
C ILE A 287 1.93 -20.39 -46.83
N VAL A 288 2.47 -19.34 -47.45
CA VAL A 288 3.83 -18.85 -47.24
C VAL A 288 3.76 -17.43 -46.69
N GLN A 289 4.58 -17.11 -45.69
CA GLN A 289 4.76 -15.73 -45.25
C GLN A 289 5.85 -15.06 -46.11
N SER A 290 5.51 -13.97 -46.80
CA SER A 290 6.44 -13.11 -47.55
C SER A 290 6.55 -11.72 -46.92
N ASP A 291 7.47 -10.90 -47.44
CA ASP A 291 7.61 -9.48 -47.04
C ASP A 291 6.33 -8.65 -47.28
N ARG A 292 5.41 -9.16 -48.11
CA ARG A 292 4.13 -8.52 -48.46
C ARG A 292 2.94 -9.02 -47.63
N GLY A 293 3.12 -10.04 -46.79
CA GLY A 293 2.07 -10.64 -45.96
C GLY A 293 1.96 -12.16 -46.12
N LEU A 294 0.80 -12.72 -45.79
CA LEU A 294 0.51 -14.14 -46.02
C LEU A 294 0.09 -14.37 -47.48
N GLU A 295 0.73 -15.32 -48.15
CA GLU A 295 0.52 -15.68 -49.55
C GLU A 295 0.02 -17.13 -49.67
N LEU A 296 -1.11 -17.33 -50.35
CA LEU A 296 -1.65 -18.62 -50.75
C LEU A 296 -1.05 -19.01 -52.11
N ARG A 297 -0.44 -20.20 -52.19
CA ARG A 297 0.15 -20.77 -53.41
C ARG A 297 -0.61 -22.05 -53.80
N PHE A 298 -1.00 -22.11 -55.07
CA PHE A 298 -1.74 -23.22 -55.67
C PHE A 298 -0.84 -23.91 -56.71
N PRO A 299 -0.03 -24.93 -56.34
CA PRO A 299 0.96 -25.55 -57.22
C PRO A 299 0.37 -26.15 -58.51
N ALA A 300 -0.91 -26.52 -58.49
CA ALA A 300 -1.60 -27.16 -59.61
C ALA A 300 -2.36 -26.19 -60.50
N ILE A 301 -2.59 -24.94 -60.07
CA ILE A 301 -3.43 -23.97 -60.78
C ILE A 301 -2.57 -22.76 -61.20
N PRO A 302 -2.43 -22.50 -62.52
CA PRO A 302 -1.81 -21.28 -63.00
C PRO A 302 -2.53 -20.05 -62.48
N SER A 303 -1.78 -19.04 -62.04
CA SER A 303 -2.35 -17.87 -61.36
C SER A 303 -3.28 -17.00 -62.21
N TRP A 304 -3.19 -17.12 -63.53
CA TRP A 304 -4.09 -16.42 -64.45
C TRP A 304 -5.47 -17.10 -64.46
N GLU A 305 -5.56 -18.43 -64.39
CA GLU A 305 -6.84 -19.16 -64.37
C GLU A 305 -7.65 -18.83 -63.12
N LEU A 306 -7.00 -18.84 -61.96
CA LEU A 306 -7.64 -18.48 -60.68
C LEU A 306 -8.13 -17.03 -60.70
N ARG A 307 -7.35 -16.12 -61.29
CA ARG A 307 -7.71 -14.70 -61.39
C ARG A 307 -8.86 -14.48 -62.36
N GLU A 308 -8.87 -15.16 -63.51
CA GLU A 308 -9.96 -15.10 -64.49
C GLU A 308 -11.24 -15.71 -63.92
N GLU A 309 -11.15 -16.78 -63.15
CA GLU A 309 -12.32 -17.39 -62.51
C GLU A 309 -12.90 -16.46 -61.43
N MET A 310 -12.05 -15.81 -60.62
CA MET A 310 -12.51 -14.78 -59.67
C MET A 310 -13.16 -13.57 -60.35
N LYS A 311 -12.71 -13.20 -61.56
CA LYS A 311 -13.36 -12.17 -62.39
C LYS A 311 -14.70 -12.65 -62.94
N ARG A 312 -14.76 -13.85 -63.50
CA ARG A 312 -15.99 -14.48 -64.03
C ARG A 312 -17.07 -14.58 -62.97
N GLN A 313 -16.69 -14.86 -61.72
CA GLN A 313 -17.61 -14.94 -60.59
C GLN A 313 -17.96 -13.57 -59.96
N GLY A 314 -17.46 -12.46 -60.50
CA GLY A 314 -17.82 -11.10 -60.07
C GLY A 314 -17.16 -10.63 -58.77
N HIS A 315 -16.14 -11.32 -58.27
CA HIS A 315 -15.52 -11.04 -56.97
C HIS A 315 -14.45 -9.94 -57.02
N CYS A 316 -14.03 -9.55 -58.22
CA CYS A 316 -13.01 -8.53 -58.47
C CYS A 316 -13.53 -7.43 -59.38
N ARG A 317 -13.09 -6.18 -59.14
CA ARG A 317 -13.32 -5.02 -59.99
C ARG A 317 -12.00 -4.36 -60.35
N TRP A 318 -11.85 -3.97 -61.61
CA TRP A 318 -10.72 -3.15 -62.03
C TRP A 318 -10.78 -1.77 -61.37
N ASP A 319 -9.74 -1.42 -60.60
CA ASP A 319 -9.51 -0.08 -60.09
C ASP A 319 -8.55 0.66 -61.04
N GLY A 320 -9.12 1.47 -61.93
CA GLY A 320 -8.38 2.23 -62.93
C GLY A 320 -7.40 3.25 -62.34
N ARG A 321 -7.58 3.68 -61.08
CA ARG A 321 -6.68 4.63 -60.42
C ARG A 321 -5.43 3.96 -59.88
N ARG A 322 -5.55 2.70 -59.44
CA ARG A 322 -4.44 1.88 -58.93
C ARG A 322 -3.88 0.91 -59.98
N ARG A 323 -4.43 0.92 -61.20
CA ARG A 323 -4.11 0.01 -62.31
C ARG A 323 -4.05 -1.45 -61.86
N ARG A 324 -5.01 -1.87 -61.03
CA ARG A 324 -5.05 -3.23 -60.49
C ARG A 324 -6.48 -3.70 -60.27
N TRP A 325 -6.69 -5.01 -60.28
CA TRP A 325 -7.95 -5.61 -59.85
C TRP A 325 -8.07 -5.54 -58.31
N CYS A 326 -9.15 -4.94 -57.82
CA CYS A 326 -9.49 -4.76 -56.41
C CYS A 326 -10.71 -5.62 -56.06
N ARG A 327 -10.68 -6.31 -54.90
CA ARG A 327 -11.75 -7.20 -54.45
C ARG A 327 -13.00 -6.41 -54.05
N LEU A 328 -14.18 -6.89 -54.44
CA LEU A 328 -15.46 -6.22 -54.17
C LEU A 328 -16.23 -6.79 -52.98
N SER A 329 -16.10 -8.09 -52.68
CA SER A 329 -16.87 -8.79 -51.64
C SER A 329 -16.09 -9.93 -50.97
N PRO A 330 -16.52 -10.38 -49.76
CA PRO A 330 -16.08 -11.64 -49.19
C PRO A 330 -16.43 -12.79 -50.15
N VAL A 331 -15.50 -13.73 -50.37
CA VAL A 331 -15.71 -14.80 -51.37
C VAL A 331 -16.57 -15.87 -50.73
N THR A 332 -17.82 -15.99 -51.19
CA THR A 332 -18.79 -16.96 -50.66
C THR A 332 -18.88 -18.25 -51.48
N SER A 333 -18.23 -18.31 -52.66
CA SER A 333 -18.31 -19.41 -53.62
C SER A 333 -17.06 -20.31 -53.67
N VAL A 334 -16.05 -20.04 -52.85
CA VAL A 334 -14.88 -20.92 -52.69
C VAL A 334 -15.02 -21.77 -51.43
N GLU A 335 -14.16 -22.77 -51.29
CA GLU A 335 -14.01 -23.55 -50.07
C GLU A 335 -14.00 -22.65 -48.80
N PRO A 336 -14.78 -22.97 -47.76
CA PRO A 336 -14.95 -22.10 -46.58
C PRO A 336 -13.64 -21.69 -45.90
N TRP A 337 -12.63 -22.56 -45.91
CA TRP A 337 -11.32 -22.27 -45.33
C TRP A 337 -10.53 -21.24 -46.16
N LEU A 338 -10.67 -21.26 -47.49
CA LEU A 338 -10.03 -20.31 -48.41
C LEU A 338 -10.68 -18.94 -48.29
N ALA A 339 -12.01 -18.89 -48.17
CA ALA A 339 -12.76 -17.67 -47.88
C ALA A 339 -12.28 -17.01 -46.57
N ALA A 340 -12.19 -17.80 -45.49
CA ALA A 340 -11.70 -17.35 -44.19
C ALA A 340 -10.25 -16.86 -44.23
N ALA A 341 -9.37 -17.54 -44.97
CA ALA A 341 -7.98 -17.13 -45.14
C ALA A 341 -7.86 -15.78 -45.87
N LEU A 342 -8.61 -15.60 -46.96
CA LEU A 342 -8.63 -14.36 -47.73
C LEU A 342 -9.25 -13.20 -46.93
N ASP A 343 -10.25 -13.46 -46.09
CA ASP A 343 -10.88 -12.44 -45.22
C ASP A 343 -9.96 -12.05 -44.04
N ALA A 344 -9.13 -12.98 -43.57
CA ALA A 344 -8.06 -12.72 -42.61
C ALA A 344 -6.86 -11.95 -43.22
N GLY A 345 -6.92 -11.60 -44.51
CA GLY A 345 -5.92 -10.78 -45.19
C GLY A 345 -4.86 -11.55 -45.98
N ALA A 346 -5.04 -12.86 -46.20
CA ALA A 346 -4.17 -13.60 -47.11
C ALA A 346 -4.33 -13.09 -48.55
N THR A 347 -3.23 -13.09 -49.28
CA THR A 347 -3.16 -12.72 -50.70
C THR A 347 -2.87 -13.95 -51.54
N VAL A 348 -3.26 -13.94 -52.82
CA VAL A 348 -2.94 -15.02 -53.75
C VAL A 348 -1.70 -14.63 -54.54
N ALA A 349 -0.62 -15.38 -54.40
CA ALA A 349 0.63 -15.09 -55.10
C ALA A 349 0.63 -15.78 -56.48
N PRO A 350 1.00 -15.06 -57.57
CA PRO A 350 1.17 -15.70 -58.85
C PRO A 350 2.40 -16.62 -58.86
N LEU A 351 2.24 -17.85 -59.33
CA LEU A 351 3.35 -18.76 -59.58
C LEU A 351 4.12 -18.28 -60.82
N GLY A 352 5.27 -17.64 -60.60
CA GLY A 352 6.32 -17.51 -61.61
C GLY A 352 6.17 -16.35 -62.61
N THR A 353 7.11 -15.40 -62.52
CA THR A 353 7.74 -14.67 -63.63
C THR A 353 6.90 -13.83 -64.60
N ALA A 354 5.83 -13.17 -64.16
CA ALA A 354 5.38 -11.97 -64.85
C ALA A 354 5.47 -10.80 -63.87
N ASP A 355 6.49 -9.96 -64.08
CA ASP A 355 6.48 -8.61 -63.59
C ASP A 355 5.13 -7.98 -64.02
N PRO A 356 4.26 -7.56 -63.08
CA PRO A 356 2.95 -7.02 -63.43
C PRO A 356 3.03 -5.76 -64.31
N ASP A 357 4.22 -5.15 -64.42
CA ASP A 357 4.51 -4.02 -65.29
C ASP A 357 5.13 -4.42 -66.65
N ALA A 358 5.44 -5.71 -66.89
CA ALA A 358 6.13 -6.18 -68.10
C ALA A 358 5.22 -6.79 -69.17
N GLU A 359 3.97 -7.12 -68.87
CA GLU A 359 3.01 -7.52 -69.89
C GLU A 359 2.33 -6.26 -70.46
N ASP A 360 2.76 -5.89 -71.66
CA ASP A 360 2.13 -4.91 -72.54
C ASP A 360 0.71 -5.41 -72.86
N TRP A 361 -0.26 -5.01 -72.03
CA TRP A 361 -1.67 -5.36 -72.20
C TRP A 361 -2.22 -4.60 -73.40
N GLY A 362 -2.06 -5.20 -74.59
CA GLY A 362 -2.63 -4.75 -75.83
C GLY A 362 -4.10 -4.38 -75.65
N TYR A 363 -4.43 -3.16 -76.06
CA TYR A 363 -5.79 -2.66 -76.16
C TYR A 363 -6.54 -3.49 -77.21
N GLU A 364 -7.29 -4.52 -76.79
CA GLU A 364 -8.45 -4.94 -77.59
C GLU A 364 -9.65 -4.12 -77.15
N GLU A 365 -10.13 -3.28 -78.07
CA GLU A 365 -11.38 -2.55 -77.97
C GLU A 365 -12.52 -3.52 -77.65
N TRP A 366 -13.07 -3.42 -76.45
CA TRP A 366 -14.36 -4.03 -76.13
C TRP A 366 -15.46 -3.13 -76.72
N PRO A 367 -16.43 -3.68 -77.48
CA PRO A 367 -17.48 -2.88 -78.10
C PRO A 367 -18.39 -2.24 -77.05
N ASP A 368 -18.75 -0.98 -77.30
CA ASP A 368 -19.51 -0.07 -76.44
C ASP A 368 -20.85 -0.63 -75.89
#